data_AF-A0A920GN55-F1
#
_entry.id   AF-A0A920GN55-F1
#
_cell.length_a   1.000
_cell.length_b   1.000
_cell.length_c   1.000
_cell.angle_alpha   90.00
_cell.angle_beta   90.00
_cell.angle_gamma   90.00
#
_symmetry.space_group_name_H-M   'P 1'
#
loop_
_entity.id
_entity.type
_entity.pdbx_description
1 polymer ?
#
loop_
_entity_poly.entity_id
_entity_poly.type
_entity_poly.pdbx_seq_one_letter_code
_entity_poly.pdbx_strand_id
1 'polypeptide(L)'
;MKVGQWVLAIGSPFSLDFSVTAGIVSALGRSLPTQTGDNYVPFIQTDVAINPGNSGGPLFNMDGEVIGVNSQIFTRSGGSIGLSFAIPASVVSNVVSQLKETGAVERDGSGSAFRT
;
A
#
# COMPACT_ATOMS: atom_id res chain seq x y z
N MET A 1 -6.54 -13.35 -0.71
CA MET A 1 -5.96 -12.66 0.47
C MET A 1 -6.91 -12.77 1.66
N LYS A 2 -6.41 -13.05 2.87
CA LYS A 2 -7.22 -13.13 4.11
C LYS A 2 -6.46 -12.57 5.32
N VAL A 3 -7.18 -12.16 6.37
CA VAL A 3 -6.57 -11.78 7.65
C VAL A 3 -5.82 -12.97 8.25
N GLY A 4 -4.67 -12.71 8.87
CA GLY A 4 -3.74 -13.71 9.41
C GLY A 4 -2.82 -14.35 8.36
N GLN A 5 -2.95 -13.98 7.09
CA GLN A 5 -2.05 -14.47 6.04
C GLN A 5 -0.65 -13.86 6.20
N TRP A 6 0.38 -14.70 6.14
CA TRP A 6 1.78 -14.27 6.11
C TRP A 6 2.09 -13.44 4.86
N VAL A 7 2.83 -12.36 5.08
CA VAL A 7 3.24 -11.41 4.05
C VAL A 7 4.64 -10.89 4.32
N LEU A 8 5.31 -10.45 3.27
CA LEU A 8 6.63 -9.84 3.32
C LEU A 8 6.64 -8.50 2.57
N ALA A 9 7.53 -7.62 3.01
CA ALA A 9 7.89 -6.41 2.30
C ALA A 9 9.40 -6.38 2.01
N ILE A 10 9.77 -5.83 0.84
CA ILE A 10 11.14 -5.57 0.45
C ILE A 10 11.28 -4.07 0.15
N GLY A 11 12.40 -3.47 0.57
CA GLY A 11 12.74 -2.10 0.24
C GLY A 11 14.12 -1.67 0.75
N SER A 12 14.35 -0.36 0.75
CA SER A 12 15.60 0.26 1.23
C SER A 12 15.30 1.21 2.41
N PRO A 13 14.85 0.71 3.58
CA PRO A 13 14.54 1.54 4.73
C PRO A 13 15.74 2.40 5.14
N PHE A 14 15.56 3.72 5.23
CA PHE A 14 16.62 4.66 5.60
C PHE A 14 17.92 4.50 4.76
N SER A 15 17.76 4.19 3.46
CA SER A 15 18.86 3.91 2.53
C SER A 15 19.71 2.69 2.87
N LEU A 16 19.20 1.79 3.71
CA LEU A 16 19.78 0.46 3.93
C LEU A 16 19.20 -0.49 2.88
N ASP A 17 19.95 -0.71 1.81
CA ASP A 17 19.50 -1.52 0.68
C ASP A 17 19.19 -2.97 1.05
N PHE A 18 18.25 -3.57 0.31
CA PHE A 18 17.89 -4.98 0.37
C PHE A 18 17.39 -5.48 1.74
N SER A 19 16.56 -4.67 2.42
CA SER A 19 15.91 -5.11 3.65
C SER A 19 14.61 -5.86 3.37
N VAL A 20 14.42 -6.98 4.07
CA VAL A 20 13.18 -7.76 4.05
C VAL A 20 12.56 -7.76 5.43
N THR A 21 11.26 -7.49 5.52
CA THR A 21 10.48 -7.59 6.76
C THR A 21 9.28 -8.49 6.53
N ALA A 22 8.87 -9.20 7.58
CA ALA A 22 7.76 -10.15 7.53
C ALA A 22 6.73 -9.84 8.63
N GLY A 23 5.50 -10.28 8.39
CA GLY A 23 4.36 -10.08 9.28
C GLY A 23 3.12 -10.74 8.68
N ILE A 24 1.96 -10.28 9.08
CA ILE A 24 0.67 -10.79 8.63
C ILE A 24 -0.24 -9.68 8.11
N VAL A 25 -1.24 -10.06 7.33
CA VAL A 25 -2.41 -9.22 7.08
C VAL A 25 -3.19 -9.09 8.38
N SER A 26 -3.18 -7.90 8.99
CA SER A 26 -3.86 -7.64 10.26
C SER A 26 -5.34 -7.26 10.05
N ALA A 27 -5.66 -6.58 8.94
CA ALA A 27 -7.04 -6.24 8.56
C ALA A 27 -7.11 -5.88 7.06
N LEU A 28 -8.32 -5.87 6.52
CA LEU A 28 -8.61 -5.51 5.12
C LEU A 28 -9.66 -4.39 5.07
N GLY A 29 -9.64 -3.60 3.99
CA GLY A 29 -10.67 -2.58 3.75
C GLY A 29 -10.61 -1.39 4.72
N ARG A 30 -9.42 -1.04 5.21
CA ARG A 30 -9.26 0.12 6.09
C ARG A 30 -9.40 1.41 5.28
N SER A 31 -10.37 2.23 5.66
CA SER A 31 -10.45 3.61 5.20
C SER A 31 -9.62 4.48 6.14
N LEU A 32 -8.64 5.19 5.59
CA LEU A 32 -7.83 6.13 6.35
C LEU A 32 -8.26 7.56 6.04
N PRO A 33 -8.31 8.46 7.05
CA PRO A 33 -8.51 9.87 6.79
C PRO A 33 -7.36 10.38 5.91
N THR A 34 -7.70 11.00 4.79
CA THR A 34 -6.74 11.72 3.95
C THR A 34 -6.86 13.21 4.20
N GLN A 35 -5.79 13.95 3.91
CA GLN A 35 -5.77 15.41 4.11
C GLN A 35 -6.87 16.14 3.32
N THR A 36 -7.38 15.52 2.25
CA THR A 36 -8.45 16.04 1.40
C THR A 36 -9.84 15.54 1.76
N GLY A 37 -10.01 14.68 2.78
CA GLY A 37 -11.31 14.11 3.17
C GLY A 37 -11.85 13.06 2.18
N ASP A 38 -11.42 13.13 0.94
CA ASP A 38 -11.63 12.10 -0.07
C ASP A 38 -10.57 11.02 0.10
N ASN A 39 -10.92 9.82 0.54
CA ASN A 39 -10.42 8.62 -0.13
C ASN A 39 -11.09 7.33 0.34
N TYR A 40 -11.52 6.60 -0.69
CA TYR A 40 -12.17 5.30 -0.69
C TYR A 40 -11.17 4.18 -0.98
N VAL A 41 -9.88 4.35 -0.65
CA VAL A 41 -8.89 3.30 -0.89
C VAL A 41 -9.04 2.25 0.21
N PRO A 42 -9.40 1.00 -0.11
CA PRO A 42 -9.61 -0.05 0.89
C PRO A 42 -8.26 -0.65 1.29
N PHE A 43 -7.50 0.06 2.12
CA PHE A 43 -6.14 -0.34 2.47
C PHE A 43 -6.09 -1.73 3.11
N ILE A 44 -5.02 -2.45 2.79
CA ILE A 44 -4.56 -3.63 3.52
C ILE A 44 -3.79 -3.11 4.73
N GLN A 45 -4.16 -3.55 5.93
CA GLN A 45 -3.39 -3.29 7.14
C GLN A 45 -2.49 -4.50 7.41
N THR A 46 -1.23 -4.24 7.77
CA THR A 46 -0.25 -5.25 8.16
C THR A 46 0.61 -4.77 9.32
N ASP A 47 1.14 -5.70 10.10
CA ASP A 47 2.13 -5.47 11.14
C ASP A 47 3.57 -5.61 10.65
N VAL A 48 3.77 -5.90 9.35
CA VAL A 48 5.08 -5.80 8.70
C VAL A 48 5.70 -4.44 9.01
N ALA A 49 6.95 -4.45 9.45
CA ALA A 49 7.70 -3.24 9.72
C ALA A 49 7.98 -2.51 8.39
N ILE A 50 7.22 -1.45 8.14
CA ILE A 50 7.38 -0.54 7.01
C ILE A 50 7.94 0.78 7.53
N ASN A 51 9.09 1.20 7.04
CA ASN A 51 9.74 2.47 7.35
C ASN A 51 9.98 3.28 6.07
N PRO A 52 10.22 4.60 6.16
CA PRO A 52 10.63 5.42 4.99
C PRO A 52 11.72 4.71 4.18
N GLY A 53 11.50 4.58 2.87
CA GLY A 53 12.33 3.77 1.95
C GLY A 53 11.73 2.42 1.55
N ASN A 54 10.71 1.94 2.28
CA ASN A 54 9.87 0.82 1.81
C ASN A 54 8.64 1.28 1.01
N SER A 55 8.22 2.54 1.18
CA SER A 55 7.08 3.12 0.44
C SER A 55 7.31 3.01 -1.06
N GLY A 56 6.30 2.52 -1.79
CA GLY A 56 6.36 2.19 -3.22
C GLY A 56 6.81 0.76 -3.51
N GLY A 57 7.43 0.07 -2.56
CA GLY A 57 7.83 -1.32 -2.68
C GLY A 57 6.67 -2.32 -2.55
N PRO A 58 6.87 -3.59 -2.94
CA PRO A 58 5.83 -4.60 -2.93
C PRO A 58 5.53 -5.12 -1.52
N LEU A 59 4.26 -5.43 -1.28
CA LEU A 59 3.82 -6.38 -0.26
C LEU A 59 3.42 -7.67 -0.99
N PHE A 60 4.02 -8.80 -0.63
CA PHE A 60 3.78 -10.09 -1.31
C PHE A 60 3.52 -11.22 -0.32
N ASN A 61 2.81 -12.25 -0.78
CA ASN A 61 2.53 -13.44 0.01
C ASN A 61 3.68 -14.46 -0.08
N MET A 62 3.54 -15.58 0.63
CA MET A 62 4.54 -16.66 0.64
C MET A 62 4.74 -17.34 -0.72
N ASP A 63 3.79 -17.18 -1.64
CA ASP A 63 3.87 -17.70 -3.01
C ASP A 63 4.62 -16.73 -3.95
N GLY A 64 5.07 -15.58 -3.44
CA GLY A 64 5.77 -14.54 -4.21
C GLY A 64 4.85 -13.62 -5.01
N GLU A 65 3.53 -13.74 -4.83
CA GLU A 65 2.55 -12.91 -5.53
C GLU A 65 2.44 -11.53 -4.86
N VAL A 66 2.55 -10.46 -5.64
CA VAL A 66 2.34 -9.09 -5.15
C VAL A 66 0.85 -8.87 -4.85
N ILE A 67 0.53 -8.66 -3.59
CA ILE A 67 -0.84 -8.44 -3.12
C ILE A 67 -1.14 -6.96 -2.83
N GLY A 68 -0.10 -6.12 -2.74
CA GLY A 68 -0.24 -4.68 -2.55
C GLY A 68 1.05 -3.90 -2.69
N VAL A 69 0.95 -2.59 -2.59
CA VAL A 69 2.06 -1.64 -2.60
C VAL A 69 2.12 -0.89 -1.29
N ASN A 70 3.27 -0.97 -0.62
CA ASN A 70 3.53 -0.30 0.65
C ASN A 70 3.36 1.21 0.49
N SER A 71 2.52 1.84 1.31
CA SER A 71 2.16 3.24 1.09
C SER A 71 2.50 4.11 2.30
N GLN A 72 1.94 3.78 3.46
CA GLN A 72 2.03 4.64 4.64
C GLN A 72 2.01 3.84 5.94
N ILE A 73 2.43 4.49 7.03
CA ILE A 73 2.36 3.96 8.39
C ILE A 73 1.64 4.94 9.30
N PHE A 74 1.01 4.41 10.35
CA PHE A 74 0.62 5.22 11.48
C PHE A 74 1.81 5.32 12.45
N THR A 75 2.34 6.53 12.67
CA THR A 75 3.50 6.73 13.54
C THR A 75 3.48 8.13 14.17
N ARG A 76 4.13 8.25 15.33
CA ARG A 76 4.46 9.54 15.96
C ARG A 76 5.96 9.84 15.95
N SER A 77 6.79 8.83 15.77
CA SER A 77 8.26 8.93 15.83
C SER A 77 8.93 8.92 14.45
N GLY A 78 8.19 8.58 13.39
CA GLY A 78 8.72 8.38 12.04
C GLY A 78 9.13 6.94 11.72
N GLY A 79 9.12 6.04 12.71
CA GLY A 79 9.33 4.60 12.54
C GLY A 79 8.04 3.79 12.67
N SER A 80 8.04 2.56 12.15
CA SER A 80 6.93 1.63 12.29
C SER A 80 6.66 1.28 13.75
N ILE A 81 5.39 1.17 14.10
CA ILE A 81 4.91 0.64 15.39
C ILE A 81 4.02 -0.61 15.20
N GLY A 82 4.14 -1.28 14.04
CA GLY A 82 3.26 -2.40 13.66
C GLY A 82 1.89 -1.98 13.12
N LEU A 83 1.73 -0.73 12.70
CA LEU A 83 0.54 -0.22 12.03
C LEU A 83 0.92 0.33 10.65
N SER A 84 0.95 -0.59 9.69
CA SER A 84 1.39 -0.31 8.33
C SER A 84 0.28 -0.55 7.32
N PHE A 85 0.27 0.20 6.22
CA PHE A 85 -0.81 0.19 5.24
C PHE A 85 -0.30 0.08 3.81
N ALA A 86 -0.91 -0.82 3.05
CA ALA A 86 -0.62 -1.04 1.64
C ALA A 86 -1.87 -0.85 0.78
N ILE A 87 -1.68 -0.26 -0.40
CA ILE A 87 -2.72 -0.13 -1.42
C ILE A 87 -2.87 -1.51 -2.08
N PRO A 88 -4.08 -2.09 -2.20
CA PRO A 88 -4.27 -3.39 -2.83
C PRO A 88 -3.76 -3.41 -4.27
N ALA A 89 -3.17 -4.53 -4.68
CA ALA A 89 -2.65 -4.71 -6.04
C ALA A 89 -3.74 -4.49 -7.11
N SER A 90 -4.97 -4.90 -6.85
CA SER A 90 -6.11 -4.67 -7.75
C SER A 90 -6.40 -3.20 -8.02
N VAL A 91 -6.26 -2.34 -7.00
CA VAL A 91 -6.41 -0.87 -7.14
C VAL A 91 -5.29 -0.32 -8.00
N VAL A 92 -4.05 -0.75 -7.75
CA VAL A 92 -2.87 -0.33 -8.52
C VAL A 92 -3.00 -0.76 -9.99
N SER A 93 -3.40 -2.01 -10.23
CA SER A 93 -3.60 -2.52 -11.59
C SER A 93 -4.65 -1.72 -12.35
N ASN A 94 -5.79 -1.38 -11.72
CA ASN A 94 -6.82 -0.54 -12.33
C ASN A 94 -6.27 0.84 -12.71
N VAL A 95 -5.59 1.51 -11.77
CA VAL A 95 -4.97 2.83 -12.01
C VAL A 95 -3.97 2.78 -13.17
N VAL A 96 -3.10 1.76 -13.19
CA VAL A 96 -2.11 1.59 -14.27
C VAL A 96 -2.78 1.36 -15.62
N SER A 97 -3.86 0.57 -15.67
CA SER A 97 -4.62 0.34 -16.90
C SER A 97 -5.23 1.64 -17.42
N GLN A 98 -5.91 2.42 -16.58
CA GLN A 98 -6.51 3.69 -16.99
C GLN A 98 -5.48 4.69 -17.52
N LEU A 99 -4.34 4.82 -16.83
CA LEU A 99 -3.24 5.68 -17.28
C LEU A 99 -2.69 5.25 -18.63
N LYS A 100 -2.56 3.95 -18.89
CA LYS A 100 -2.11 3.43 -20.19
C LYS A 100 -3.11 3.68 -21.31
N GLU A 101 -4.41 3.57 -21.01
CA GLU A 101 -5.47 3.67 -22.01
C GLU A 101 -5.84 5.12 -22.33
N THR A 102 -5.92 5.98 -21.32
CA THR A 102 -6.47 7.33 -21.44
C THR A 102 -5.51 8.45 -21.05
N GLY A 103 -4.37 8.13 -20.43
CA GLY A 103 -3.47 9.12 -19.82
C GLY A 103 -4.05 9.78 -18.56
N ALA A 104 -5.19 9.30 -18.07
CA ALA A 104 -5.90 9.83 -16.92
C ALA A 104 -6.41 8.72 -16.00
N VAL A 105 -6.63 9.05 -14.72
CA VAL A 105 -7.35 8.21 -13.76
C VAL A 105 -8.64 8.92 -13.41
N GLU A 106 -9.76 8.30 -13.74
CA GLU A 106 -11.09 8.73 -13.30
C GLU A 106 -11.39 8.14 -11.92
N ARG A 107 -11.90 8.98 -11.02
CA ARG A 107 -12.36 8.56 -9.70
C ARG A 107 -13.88 8.38 -9.74
N ASP A 108 -14.35 7.17 -9.43
CA ASP A 108 -15.78 6.88 -9.35
C ASP A 108 -16.47 7.82 -8.35
N GLY A 109 -17.33 8.69 -8.88
CA GLY A 109 -18.22 9.57 -8.09
C GLY A 109 -17.78 11.02 -7.89
N SER A 110 -16.53 11.42 -8.18
CA SER A 110 -16.05 12.80 -7.93
C SER A 110 -15.87 13.66 -9.18
N GLY A 111 -16.02 13.09 -10.38
CA GLY A 111 -15.87 13.80 -11.67
C GLY A 111 -14.48 14.41 -11.91
N SER A 112 -13.52 14.14 -11.03
CA SER A 112 -12.18 14.72 -11.02
C SER A 112 -11.20 13.67 -11.54
N ALA A 113 -10.46 14.02 -12.59
CA ALA A 113 -9.49 13.15 -13.24
C ALA A 113 -8.06 13.59 -12.89
N PHE A 114 -7.23 12.63 -12.48
CA PHE A 114 -5.78 12.85 -12.37
C PHE A 114 -5.12 12.54 -13.71
N ARG A 115 -4.22 13.40 -14.21
CA ARG A 115 -3.49 13.20 -15.48
C ARG A 115 -1.98 13.25 -15.22
N THR A 116 -1.23 12.41 -15.92
CA THR A 116 0.25 12.40 -15.90
C THR A 116 0.85 13.42 -16.84
#